data_AF-A0A3D0USJ5-F1
#
_entry.id   AF-A0A3D0USJ5-F1
#
_cell.length_a   1.000
_cell.length_b   1.000
_cell.length_c   1.000
_cell.angle_alpha   90.00
_cell.angle_beta   90.00
_cell.angle_gamma   90.00
#
_symmetry.space_group_name_H-M   'P 1'
#
loop_
_entity.id
_entity.type
_entity.pdbx_description
1 polymer ?
#
loop_
_entity_poly.entity_id
_entity_poly.type
_entity_poly.pdbx_seq_one_letter_code
_entity_poly.pdbx_strand_id
1 'polypeptide(L)'
;PLQTLKNAKVMAEEFLARGYKLVTGGTDNHMIVVNFEGTDLDGSVAEKTLDKVGISCSKSTIPDDPNPPFKPSGLRIGMPAMTTRGVKEDETRQIVAFMDEALKNKDNEEILASIKNQVKEFSKKFPVPGI
;
A
#
# COMPACT_ATOMS: atom_id res chain seq x y z
N PRO A 1 -12.83 -6.02 -12.30
CA PRO A 1 -14.22 -5.81 -11.83
C PRO A 1 -14.46 -4.34 -11.49
N LEU A 2 -15.70 -3.84 -11.60
CA LEU A 2 -16.02 -2.43 -11.30
C LEU A 2 -15.59 -2.03 -9.87
N GLN A 3 -15.81 -2.91 -8.90
CA GLN A 3 -15.39 -2.69 -7.50
C GLN A 3 -13.87 -2.49 -7.37
N THR A 4 -13.07 -3.23 -8.14
CA THR A 4 -11.61 -3.11 -8.12
C THR A 4 -11.16 -1.70 -8.52
N LEU A 5 -11.83 -1.10 -9.51
CA LEU A 5 -11.54 0.24 -9.97
C LEU A 5 -11.94 1.29 -8.91
N LYS A 6 -13.12 1.12 -8.27
CA LYS A 6 -13.55 2.00 -7.17
C LYS A 6 -12.56 1.97 -6.01
N ASN A 7 -12.17 0.76 -5.59
CA ASN A 7 -11.19 0.56 -4.54
C ASN A 7 -9.83 1.19 -4.91
N ALA A 8 -9.36 1.00 -6.14
CA ALA A 8 -8.09 1.59 -6.58
C ALA A 8 -8.13 3.12 -6.59
N LYS A 9 -9.26 3.72 -6.98
CA LYS A 9 -9.49 5.17 -6.92
C LYS A 9 -9.47 5.70 -5.48
N VAL A 10 -10.19 5.04 -4.56
CA VAL A 10 -10.19 5.41 -3.14
C VAL A 10 -8.80 5.29 -2.53
N MET A 11 -8.05 4.22 -2.86
CA MET A 11 -6.68 4.07 -2.41
C MET A 11 -5.80 5.23 -2.89
N ALA A 12 -5.92 5.62 -4.17
CA ALA A 12 -5.17 6.75 -4.72
C ALA A 12 -5.51 8.06 -3.98
N GLU A 13 -6.81 8.35 -3.81
CA GLU A 13 -7.30 9.54 -3.10
C GLU A 13 -6.77 9.62 -1.66
N GLU A 14 -6.79 8.50 -0.94
CA GLU A 14 -6.30 8.43 0.45
C GLU A 14 -4.80 8.66 0.57
N PHE A 15 -4.00 8.10 -0.35
CA PHE A 15 -2.56 8.37 -0.38
C PHE A 15 -2.28 9.85 -0.68
N LEU A 16 -2.98 10.43 -1.66
CA LEU A 16 -2.84 11.84 -2.01
C LEU A 16 -3.25 12.76 -0.84
N ALA A 17 -4.36 12.45 -0.17
CA ALA A 17 -4.84 13.20 1.00
C ALA A 17 -3.84 13.18 2.18
N ARG A 18 -3.00 12.16 2.26
CA ARG A 18 -1.93 12.02 3.27
C ARG A 18 -0.59 12.63 2.84
N GLY A 19 -0.53 13.24 1.66
CA GLY A 19 0.66 13.92 1.15
C GLY A 19 1.63 13.03 0.38
N TYR A 20 1.25 11.79 0.06
CA TYR A 20 2.05 10.95 -0.82
C TYR A 20 1.94 11.40 -2.28
N LYS A 21 3.00 11.18 -3.05
CA LYS A 21 2.99 11.36 -4.50
C LYS A 21 2.66 10.05 -5.20
N LEU A 22 1.87 10.11 -6.26
CA LEU A 22 1.63 8.98 -7.15
C LEU A 22 2.22 9.30 -8.52
N VAL A 23 2.79 8.31 -9.21
CA VAL A 23 3.45 8.50 -10.53
C VAL A 23 2.55 9.24 -11.53
N THR A 24 1.25 8.97 -11.52
CA THR A 24 0.25 9.58 -12.41
C THR A 24 -0.72 10.50 -11.69
N GLY A 25 -0.52 10.79 -10.40
CA GLY A 25 -1.46 11.58 -9.59
C GLY A 25 -2.82 10.92 -9.34
N GLY A 26 -2.99 9.63 -9.64
CA GLY A 26 -4.27 8.92 -9.55
C GLY A 26 -4.22 7.55 -10.23
N THR A 27 -5.39 6.98 -10.52
CA THR A 27 -5.49 5.74 -11.31
C THR A 27 -6.85 5.61 -12.01
N ASP A 28 -6.83 5.00 -13.19
CA ASP A 28 -8.02 4.53 -13.92
C ASP A 28 -8.02 3.01 -14.13
N ASN A 29 -7.12 2.30 -13.46
CA ASN A 29 -7.04 0.85 -13.53
C ASN A 29 -7.05 0.23 -12.11
N HIS A 30 -6.50 -0.97 -11.97
CA HIS A 30 -6.58 -1.77 -10.75
C HIS A 30 -5.41 -1.56 -9.77
N MET A 31 -4.48 -0.64 -10.08
CA MET A 31 -3.27 -0.42 -9.31
C MET A 31 -2.85 1.06 -9.26
N ILE A 32 -1.96 1.37 -8.32
CA ILE A 32 -1.25 2.64 -8.21
C ILE A 32 0.26 2.37 -8.06
N VAL A 33 1.07 3.39 -8.30
CA VAL A 33 2.48 3.42 -7.95
C VAL A 33 2.75 4.66 -7.11
N VAL A 34 3.09 4.46 -5.85
CA VAL A 34 3.52 5.52 -4.93
C VAL A 34 4.96 5.89 -5.27
N ASN A 35 5.24 7.18 -5.36
CA ASN A 35 6.56 7.74 -5.62
C ASN A 35 7.15 8.30 -4.32
N PHE A 36 8.27 7.76 -3.87
CA PHE A 36 9.02 8.21 -2.69
C PHE A 36 10.23 9.10 -3.01
N GLU A 37 10.42 9.49 -4.28
CA GLU A 37 11.46 10.42 -4.68
C GLU A 37 11.39 11.73 -3.86
N GLY A 38 12.54 12.11 -3.30
CA GLY A 38 12.67 13.28 -2.43
C GLY A 38 12.15 13.07 -1.01
N THR A 39 11.83 11.83 -0.62
CA THR A 39 11.51 11.45 0.76
C THR A 39 12.65 10.63 1.38
N ASP A 40 12.50 10.26 2.65
CA ASP A 40 13.42 9.37 3.38
C ASP A 40 13.09 7.87 3.16
N LEU A 41 12.14 7.56 2.28
CA LEU A 41 11.77 6.21 1.89
C LEU A 41 12.29 5.88 0.49
N ASP A 42 12.65 4.63 0.29
CA ASP A 42 12.72 4.01 -1.04
C ASP A 42 11.74 2.82 -1.09
N GLY A 43 11.49 2.29 -2.27
CA GLY A 43 10.57 1.17 -2.47
C GLY A 43 10.98 -0.10 -1.74
N SER A 44 12.29 -0.34 -1.57
CA SER A 44 12.81 -1.49 -0.81
C SER A 44 12.58 -1.34 0.69
N VAL A 45 12.72 -0.13 1.24
CA VAL A 45 12.40 0.17 2.65
C VAL A 45 10.89 0.05 2.87
N ALA A 46 10.09 0.68 2.02
CA ALA A 46 8.64 0.66 2.14
C ALA A 46 8.06 -0.76 2.06
N GLU A 47 8.51 -1.57 1.09
CA GLU A 47 8.11 -2.97 0.93
C GLU A 47 8.43 -3.78 2.20
N LYS A 48 9.66 -3.67 2.73
CA LYS A 48 10.07 -4.39 3.95
C LYS A 48 9.27 -3.96 5.18
N THR A 49 9.02 -2.67 5.34
CA THR A 49 8.23 -2.14 6.46
C THR A 49 6.80 -2.66 6.43
N LEU A 50 6.18 -2.67 5.25
CA LEU A 50 4.81 -3.16 5.09
C LEU A 50 4.71 -4.68 5.25
N ASP A 51 5.74 -5.43 4.82
CA ASP A 51 5.81 -6.88 5.03
C ASP A 51 5.86 -7.24 6.53
N LYS A 52 6.60 -6.46 7.35
CA LYS A 52 6.64 -6.66 8.82
C LYS A 52 5.23 -6.64 9.45
N VAL A 53 4.35 -5.77 8.94
CA VAL A 53 2.97 -5.62 9.44
C VAL A 53 1.95 -6.49 8.71
N GLY A 54 2.39 -7.36 7.78
CA GLY A 54 1.51 -8.29 7.07
C GLY A 54 0.79 -7.70 5.87
N ILE A 55 1.30 -6.60 5.30
CA ILE A 55 0.79 -5.99 4.06
C ILE A 55 1.78 -6.25 2.93
N SER A 56 1.42 -7.18 2.03
CA SER A 56 2.26 -7.51 0.88
C SER A 56 2.05 -6.53 -0.28
N CYS A 57 3.16 -5.98 -0.77
CA CYS A 57 3.22 -5.05 -1.89
C CYS A 57 4.52 -5.28 -2.68
N SER A 58 4.72 -4.57 -3.79
CA SER A 58 5.89 -4.76 -4.66
C SER A 58 6.62 -3.44 -4.82
N LYS A 59 7.92 -3.40 -4.49
CA LYS A 59 8.78 -2.30 -4.96
C LYS A 59 8.72 -2.20 -6.49
N SER A 60 8.86 -0.99 -7.02
CA SER A 60 8.73 -0.68 -8.45
C SER A 60 9.60 0.51 -8.80
N THR A 61 10.16 0.54 -10.00
CA THR A 61 10.75 1.77 -10.54
C THR A 61 9.68 2.81 -10.83
N ILE A 62 10.10 4.07 -10.89
CA ILE A 62 9.31 5.22 -11.37
C ILE A 62 9.90 5.74 -12.70
N PRO A 63 9.21 6.63 -13.44
CA PRO A 63 9.82 7.33 -14.58
C PRO A 63 11.06 8.12 -14.13
N ASP A 64 12.14 8.02 -14.90
CA ASP A 64 13.42 8.68 -14.61
C ASP A 64 13.94 8.40 -13.18
N ASP A 65 13.76 7.15 -12.69
CA ASP A 65 14.08 6.77 -11.32
C ASP A 65 15.53 7.14 -10.95
N PRO A 66 15.74 8.02 -9.95
CA PRO A 66 17.08 8.44 -9.55
C PRO A 66 17.83 7.33 -8.79
N ASN A 67 17.12 6.32 -8.32
CA ASN A 67 17.70 5.22 -7.55
C ASN A 67 17.98 3.98 -8.40
N PRO A 68 18.97 3.14 -8.00
CA PRO A 68 19.33 1.95 -8.75
C PRO A 68 18.23 0.87 -8.70
N PRO A 69 18.19 -0.07 -9.67
CA PRO A 69 17.11 -1.07 -9.79
C PRO A 69 16.86 -1.95 -8.55
N PHE A 70 17.87 -2.17 -7.71
CA PHE A 70 17.74 -2.96 -6.47
C PHE A 70 17.18 -2.16 -5.27
N LYS A 71 17.07 -0.84 -5.39
CA LYS A 71 16.50 0.07 -4.38
C LYS A 71 15.65 1.16 -5.06
N PRO A 72 14.64 0.78 -5.87
CA PRO A 72 13.92 1.74 -6.69
C PRO A 72 13.10 2.72 -5.84
N SER A 73 12.69 3.85 -6.41
CA SER A 73 11.99 4.91 -5.67
C SER A 73 10.49 4.68 -5.46
N GLY A 74 9.92 3.62 -6.02
CA GLY A 74 8.46 3.43 -6.05
C GLY A 74 7.95 2.17 -5.36
N LEU A 75 6.64 2.19 -5.06
CA LEU A 75 5.90 1.05 -4.54
C LEU A 75 4.58 0.86 -5.29
N ARG A 76 4.43 -0.30 -5.92
CA ARG A 76 3.24 -0.70 -6.66
C ARG A 76 2.27 -1.47 -5.77
N ILE A 77 1.01 -1.05 -5.79
CA ILE A 77 -0.07 -1.65 -4.99
C ILE A 77 -1.26 -1.94 -5.91
N GLY A 78 -1.82 -3.14 -5.82
CA GLY A 78 -2.95 -3.58 -6.63
C GLY A 78 -4.14 -4.03 -5.78
N MET A 79 -5.35 -3.68 -6.20
CA MET A 79 -6.59 -4.03 -5.51
C MET A 79 -7.28 -5.37 -5.84
N PRO A 80 -6.98 -6.10 -6.95
CA PRO A 80 -7.76 -7.29 -7.32
C PRO A 80 -7.86 -8.34 -6.21
N ALA A 81 -6.73 -8.71 -5.57
CA ALA A 81 -6.68 -9.77 -4.57
C ALA A 81 -7.49 -9.46 -3.30
N MET A 82 -7.52 -8.20 -2.87
CA MET A 82 -8.33 -7.79 -1.73
C MET A 82 -9.81 -7.69 -2.11
N THR A 83 -10.09 -7.20 -3.32
CA THR A 83 -11.47 -7.06 -3.82
C THR A 83 -12.17 -8.41 -3.94
N THR A 84 -11.48 -9.47 -4.38
CA THR A 84 -12.06 -10.83 -4.46
C THR A 84 -12.40 -11.40 -3.09
N ARG A 85 -11.78 -10.90 -2.01
CA ARG A 85 -12.08 -11.26 -0.63
C ARG A 85 -13.21 -10.42 -0.01
N GLY A 86 -13.76 -9.46 -0.74
CA GLY A 86 -14.90 -8.64 -0.28
C GLY A 86 -14.53 -7.26 0.27
N VAL A 87 -13.26 -6.83 0.16
CA VAL A 87 -12.84 -5.47 0.53
C VAL A 87 -13.54 -4.43 -0.35
N LYS A 88 -14.07 -3.37 0.27
CA LYS A 88 -14.70 -2.22 -0.39
C LYS A 88 -13.96 -0.93 -0.03
N GLU A 89 -14.58 0.20 -0.35
CA GLU A 89 -14.02 1.54 -0.22
C GLU A 89 -13.58 1.87 1.23
N ASP A 90 -14.43 1.63 2.22
CA ASP A 90 -14.14 1.97 3.63
C ASP A 90 -12.97 1.13 4.18
N GLU A 91 -12.97 -0.17 3.87
CA GLU A 91 -11.85 -1.06 4.16
C GLU A 91 -10.56 -0.60 3.47
N THR A 92 -10.67 -0.09 2.25
CA THR A 92 -9.52 0.43 1.51
C THR A 92 -8.93 1.65 2.21
N ARG A 93 -9.74 2.56 2.74
CA ARG A 93 -9.26 3.69 3.55
C ARG A 93 -8.52 3.22 4.79
N GLN A 94 -9.06 2.20 5.48
CA GLN A 94 -8.42 1.60 6.64
C GLN A 94 -7.07 0.94 6.29
N ILE A 95 -6.98 0.25 5.15
CA ILE A 95 -5.73 -0.32 4.66
C ILE A 95 -4.68 0.78 4.44
N VAL A 96 -5.04 1.88 3.77
CA VAL A 96 -4.12 3.00 3.57
C VAL A 96 -3.71 3.63 4.91
N ALA A 97 -4.60 3.70 5.89
CA ALA A 97 -4.27 4.16 7.24
C ALA A 97 -3.20 3.28 7.92
N PHE A 98 -3.32 1.95 7.85
CA PHE A 98 -2.29 1.04 8.36
C PHE A 98 -0.95 1.21 7.63
N MET A 99 -1.00 1.40 6.31
CA MET A 99 0.21 1.61 5.51
C MET A 99 0.91 2.91 5.90
N ASP A 100 0.18 4.01 6.03
CA ASP A 100 0.70 5.32 6.43
C ASP A 100 1.33 5.27 7.84
N GLU A 101 0.64 4.68 8.81
CA GLU A 101 1.14 4.54 10.18
C GLU A 101 2.44 3.69 10.23
N ALA A 102 2.47 2.58 9.49
CA ALA A 102 3.65 1.72 9.42
C ALA A 102 4.84 2.43 8.76
N LEU A 103 4.62 3.14 7.65
CA LEU A 103 5.68 3.85 6.93
C LEU A 103 6.27 5.00 7.76
N LYS A 104 5.44 5.74 8.52
CA LYS A 104 5.89 6.79 9.45
C LYS A 104 6.65 6.24 10.65
N ASN A 105 6.37 5.00 11.05
CA ASN A 105 7.00 4.33 12.20
C ASN A 105 7.93 3.18 11.78
N LYS A 106 8.55 3.27 10.59
CA LYS A 106 9.37 2.19 9.99
C LYS A 106 10.48 1.63 10.89
N ASP A 107 10.96 2.42 11.85
CA ASP A 107 12.05 2.07 12.77
C ASP A 107 11.56 1.73 14.19
N ASN A 108 10.25 1.74 14.44
CA ASN A 108 9.66 1.44 15.75
C ASN A 108 8.99 0.06 15.76
N GLU A 109 9.76 -0.96 16.16
CA GLU A 109 9.31 -2.36 16.18
C GLU A 109 8.07 -2.61 17.05
N GLU A 110 7.89 -1.87 18.16
CA GLU A 110 6.72 -2.02 19.03
C GLU A 110 5.44 -1.56 18.33
N ILE A 111 5.50 -0.42 17.64
CA ILE A 111 4.38 0.09 16.84
C ILE A 111 4.09 -0.86 15.67
N LEU A 112 5.12 -1.32 14.95
CA LEU A 112 4.94 -2.27 13.86
C LEU A 112 4.31 -3.59 14.33
N ALA A 113 4.69 -4.11 15.50
CA ALA A 113 4.07 -5.29 16.09
C ALA A 113 2.58 -5.04 16.43
N SER A 114 2.23 -3.85 16.94
CA SER A 114 0.84 -3.47 17.18
C SER A 114 0.03 -3.42 15.88
N ILE A 115 0.55 -2.74 14.85
CA ILE A 115 -0.11 -2.64 13.53
C ILE A 115 -0.29 -4.03 12.93
N LYS A 116 0.71 -4.91 13.03
CA LYS A 116 0.62 -6.30 12.56
C LYS A 116 -0.58 -7.04 13.15
N ASN A 117 -0.81 -6.88 14.46
CA ASN A 117 -1.95 -7.50 15.13
C ASN A 117 -3.28 -6.90 14.62
N GLN A 118 -3.34 -5.58 14.43
CA GLN A 118 -4.52 -4.93 13.87
C GLN A 118 -4.83 -5.39 12.43
N VAL A 119 -3.81 -5.46 11.57
CA VAL A 119 -3.91 -5.96 10.19
C VAL A 119 -4.36 -7.42 10.17
N LYS A 120 -3.84 -8.25 11.10
CA LYS A 120 -4.25 -9.65 11.24
C LYS A 120 -5.73 -9.77 11.61
N GLU A 121 -6.20 -9.05 12.63
CA GLU A 121 -7.61 -9.09 13.02
C GLU A 121 -8.53 -8.50 11.94
N PHE A 122 -8.08 -7.46 11.25
CA PHE A 122 -8.78 -6.92 10.08
C PHE A 122 -8.91 -7.97 8.98
N SER A 123 -7.82 -8.67 8.65
CA SER A 123 -7.77 -9.66 7.57
C SER A 123 -8.66 -10.88 7.82
N LYS A 124 -8.93 -11.24 9.09
CA LYS A 124 -9.82 -12.35 9.46
C LYS A 124 -11.29 -12.08 9.17
N LYS A 125 -11.69 -10.81 8.99
CA LYS A 125 -13.07 -10.43 8.66
C LYS A 125 -13.46 -10.84 7.23
N PHE A 126 -12.49 -11.21 6.40
CA PHE A 126 -12.69 -11.52 4.99
C PHE A 126 -12.39 -13.00 4.71
N PRO A 127 -13.24 -13.70 3.94
CA PRO A 127 -13.02 -15.08 3.57
C PRO A 127 -11.72 -15.27 2.79
N VAL A 128 -11.23 -16.51 2.77
CA VAL A 128 -10.12 -16.94 1.91
C VAL A 128 -10.73 -17.70 0.72
N PRO A 129 -10.72 -17.13 -0.50
CA PRO A 129 -11.31 -17.79 -1.66
C PRO A 129 -10.62 -19.14 -1.93
N GLY A 130 -11.42 -20.18 -2.13
CA GLY A 130 -10.92 -21.51 -2.48
C GLY A 130 -10.58 -22.43 -1.30
N ILE A 131 -10.93 -22.04 -0.07
CA ILE A 131 -10.91 -22.86 1.15
C ILE A 131 -12.29 -22.77 1.80
#